data_AF-M4RMW5-F1
#
_entry.id   AF-M4RMW5-F1
#
_cell.length_a   1.000
_cell.length_b   1.000
_cell.length_c   1.000
_cell.angle_alpha   90.00
_cell.angle_beta   90.00
_cell.angle_gamma   90.00
#
_symmetry.space_group_name_H-M   'P 1'
#
loop_
_entity.id
_entity.type
_entity.pdbx_description
1 polymer ?
#
loop_
_entity_poly.entity_id
_entity_poly.type
_entity_poly.pdbx_seq_one_letter_code
_entity_poly.pdbx_strand_id
1 'polypeptide(L)'
;MTIANAHIRFNENGTPYATKFEDLYFSDAKGLDETTHVFIKNNKLLQRWGKWQEKQFVIAETGFGTGLNVLVTMLHFDEFNQHEFNLKSDAPKFRLHFISIEKFPISHADLTKALSLFPELEKILSTFT
;
A
#
# COMPACT_ATOMS: atom_id res chain seq x y z
N MET A 1 -27.12 -1.99 -7.38
CA MET A 1 -26.17 -0.89 -7.65
C MET A 1 -24.96 -1.50 -8.33
N THR A 2 -24.50 -0.91 -9.44
CA THR A 2 -23.29 -1.36 -10.15
C THR A 2 -22.14 -0.44 -9.77
N ILE A 3 -20.99 -1.00 -9.41
CA ILE A 3 -19.76 -0.24 -9.17
C ILE A 3 -19.15 0.10 -10.54
N ALA A 4 -18.78 1.36 -10.76
CA ALA A 4 -18.12 1.82 -11.96
C ALA A 4 -16.64 2.10 -11.68
N ASN A 5 -15.76 1.77 -12.63
CA ASN A 5 -14.33 2.03 -12.49
C ASN A 5 -14.00 3.53 -12.53
N ALA A 6 -12.86 3.90 -11.96
CA ALA A 6 -12.30 5.23 -12.12
C ALA A 6 -11.90 5.50 -13.58
N HIS A 7 -12.15 6.72 -14.06
CA HIS A 7 -11.61 7.21 -15.32
C HIS A 7 -10.25 7.87 -15.06
N ILE A 8 -9.18 7.23 -15.53
CA ILE A 8 -7.81 7.64 -15.26
C ILE A 8 -7.13 8.08 -16.55
N ARG A 9 -6.30 9.12 -16.44
CA ARG A 9 -5.30 9.48 -17.44
C ARG A 9 -3.93 9.37 -16.80
N PHE A 10 -2.91 9.17 -17.62
CA PHE A 10 -1.53 9.17 -17.16
C PHE A 10 -0.87 10.45 -17.65
N ASN A 11 -0.11 11.13 -16.77
CA ASN A 11 0.70 12.27 -17.17
C ASN A 11 1.95 11.81 -17.97
N GLU A 12 2.80 12.75 -18.37
CA GLU A 12 4.04 12.48 -19.11
C GLU A 12 5.02 11.57 -18.36
N ASN A 13 4.95 11.56 -17.02
CA ASN A 13 5.76 10.73 -16.12
C ASN A 13 5.13 9.36 -15.85
N GLY A 14 3.96 9.05 -16.43
CA GLY A 14 3.25 7.80 -16.20
C GLY A 14 2.46 7.74 -14.89
N THR A 15 2.29 8.86 -14.18
CA THR A 15 1.54 8.94 -12.93
C THR A 15 0.03 9.00 -13.19
N PRO A 16 -0.79 8.20 -12.49
CA PRO A 16 -2.24 8.18 -12.66
C PRO A 16 -2.90 9.44 -12.08
N TYR A 17 -3.72 10.06 -12.91
CA TYR A 17 -4.52 11.25 -12.64
C TYR A 17 -6.01 10.91 -12.67
N ALA A 18 -6.70 11.15 -11.56
CA ALA A 18 -8.13 10.93 -11.42
C ALA A 18 -8.90 12.09 -12.06
N THR A 19 -9.29 11.94 -13.32
CA THR A 19 -9.95 13.01 -14.09
C THR A 19 -11.20 13.59 -13.43
N LYS A 20 -11.93 12.78 -12.67
CA LYS A 20 -13.15 13.18 -11.96
C LYS A 20 -12.89 14.05 -10.72
N PHE A 21 -11.74 13.86 -10.08
CA PHE A 21 -11.36 14.56 -8.85
C PHE A 21 -10.29 15.62 -9.10
N GLU A 22 -9.83 15.72 -10.33
CA GLU A 22 -8.80 16.64 -10.80
C GLU A 22 -7.47 16.53 -10.02
N ASP A 23 -7.16 15.34 -9.50
CA ASP A 23 -6.04 15.11 -8.59
C ASP A 23 -5.20 13.87 -8.98
N LEU A 24 -3.94 13.83 -8.55
CA LEU A 24 -3.04 12.69 -8.71
C LEU A 24 -3.27 11.67 -7.60
N TYR A 25 -3.16 10.37 -7.91
CA TYR A 25 -3.24 9.33 -6.87
C TYR A 25 -2.01 9.28 -5.96
N PHE A 26 -0.86 9.74 -6.44
CA PHE A 26 0.37 9.89 -5.68
C PHE A 26 1.28 10.92 -6.38
N SER A 27 2.19 11.54 -5.62
CA SER A 27 3.26 12.36 -6.22
C SER A 27 4.20 11.45 -7.03
N ASP A 28 4.74 11.95 -8.14
CA ASP A 28 5.50 11.20 -9.17
C ASP A 28 6.59 10.22 -8.63
N ALA A 29 7.89 10.46 -8.89
CA ALA A 29 8.97 9.54 -8.52
C ALA A 29 9.20 9.40 -6.99
N LYS A 30 8.30 9.95 -6.16
CA LYS A 30 8.41 9.99 -4.69
C LYS A 30 7.22 9.37 -3.97
N GLY A 31 6.25 8.80 -4.70
CA GLY A 31 5.03 8.23 -4.09
C GLY A 31 5.33 7.19 -3.01
N LEU A 32 6.35 6.34 -3.18
CA LEU A 32 6.75 5.34 -2.19
C LEU A 32 7.35 5.97 -0.93
N ASP A 33 8.26 6.94 -1.08
CA ASP A 33 8.89 7.66 0.05
C ASP A 33 7.86 8.47 0.84
N GLU A 34 6.97 9.15 0.13
CA GLU A 34 5.88 9.92 0.71
C GLU A 34 4.92 8.99 1.46
N THR A 35 4.51 7.88 0.86
CA THR A 35 3.66 6.87 1.51
C THR A 35 4.34 6.31 2.75
N THR A 36 5.62 5.96 2.65
CA THR A 36 6.42 5.50 3.80
C THR A 36 6.44 6.55 4.91
N HIS A 37 6.62 7.81 4.58
CA HIS A 37 6.64 8.88 5.57
C HIS A 37 5.27 9.11 6.21
N VAL A 38 4.25 9.35 5.38
CA VAL A 38 2.91 9.77 5.82
C VAL A 38 2.13 8.62 6.42
N PHE A 39 2.17 7.43 5.81
CA PHE A 39 1.37 6.30 6.26
C PHE A 39 2.10 5.46 7.31
N ILE A 40 3.36 5.09 7.06
CA ILE A 40 4.09 4.16 7.94
C ILE A 40 4.70 4.88 9.14
N LYS A 41 5.48 5.94 8.91
CA LYS A 41 6.20 6.64 9.99
C LYS A 41 5.25 7.44 10.89
N ASN A 42 4.30 8.19 10.35
CA ASN A 42 3.39 8.98 11.20
C ASN A 42 2.45 8.11 12.04
N ASN A 43 2.02 6.94 11.54
CA ASN A 43 1.26 5.97 12.34
C ASN A 43 2.15 5.13 13.27
N LYS A 44 3.48 5.32 13.23
CA LYS A 44 4.47 4.63 14.06
C LYS A 44 4.35 3.11 13.97
N LEU A 45 4.10 2.59 12.76
CA LEU A 45 3.72 1.19 12.57
C LEU A 45 4.80 0.23 13.06
N LEU A 46 6.07 0.44 12.67
CA LEU A 46 7.18 -0.42 13.09
C LEU A 46 7.33 -0.48 14.62
N GLN A 47 7.21 0.66 15.30
CA GLN A 47 7.30 0.70 16.76
C GLN A 47 6.11 0.01 17.43
N ARG A 48 4.91 0.14 16.85
CA ARG A 48 3.71 -0.53 17.36
C ARG A 48 3.78 -2.05 17.15
N TRP A 49 4.22 -2.50 15.99
CA TRP A 49 4.43 -3.90 15.66
C TRP A 49 5.43 -4.57 16.61
N GLY A 50 6.55 -3.90 16.91
CA GLY A 50 7.56 -4.41 17.86
C GLY A 50 7.07 -4.57 19.30
N LYS A 51 5.93 -3.97 19.67
CA LYS A 51 5.30 -4.08 20.99
C LYS A 51 3.94 -4.75 20.93
N TRP A 52 3.53 -5.24 19.77
CA TRP A 52 2.20 -5.79 19.57
C TRP A 52 2.12 -7.20 20.13
N GLN A 53 1.14 -7.44 21.01
CA GLN A 53 0.95 -8.72 21.69
C GLN A 53 -0.32 -9.46 21.24
N GLU A 54 -1.20 -8.77 20.51
CA GLU A 54 -2.45 -9.35 20.03
C GLU A 54 -2.25 -10.17 18.76
N LYS A 55 -3.14 -11.13 18.50
CA LYS A 55 -3.04 -12.02 17.32
C LYS A 55 -3.22 -11.30 15.98
N GLN A 56 -3.80 -10.11 15.96
CA GLN A 56 -4.10 -9.37 14.74
C GLN A 56 -3.86 -7.88 14.92
N PHE A 57 -3.25 -7.26 13.92
CA PHE A 57 -3.11 -5.81 13.79
C PHE A 57 -3.99 -5.35 12.63
N VAL A 58 -4.96 -4.47 12.90
CA VAL A 58 -5.93 -4.03 11.88
C VAL A 58 -5.65 -2.60 11.47
N ILE A 59 -5.59 -2.36 10.17
CA ILE A 59 -5.53 -1.02 9.56
C ILE A 59 -6.79 -0.84 8.73
N ALA A 60 -7.44 0.31 8.89
CA ALA A 60 -8.57 0.72 8.08
C ALA A 60 -8.23 1.99 7.30
N GLU A 61 -8.61 2.03 6.03
CA GLU A 61 -8.36 3.12 5.10
C GLU A 61 -9.63 3.52 4.37
N THR A 62 -9.74 4.81 4.06
CA THR A 62 -10.73 5.36 3.15
C THR A 62 -10.05 5.78 1.86
N GLY A 63 -10.43 5.17 0.73
CA GLY A 63 -9.80 5.37 -0.58
C GLY A 63 -8.66 4.38 -0.79
N PHE A 64 -8.91 3.31 -1.55
CA PHE A 64 -7.87 2.34 -1.92
C PHE A 64 -6.99 2.92 -3.03
N GLY A 65 -7.60 3.61 -4.00
CA GLY A 65 -6.93 4.15 -5.17
C GLY A 65 -6.10 3.10 -5.91
N THR A 66 -4.80 3.34 -5.99
CA THR A 66 -3.82 2.42 -6.62
C THR A 66 -3.38 1.27 -5.72
N GLY A 67 -3.80 1.27 -4.45
CA GLY A 67 -3.35 0.30 -3.45
C GLY A 67 -1.96 0.58 -2.89
N LEU A 68 -1.34 1.73 -3.21
CA LEU A 68 0.05 2.02 -2.83
C LEU A 68 0.28 1.95 -1.32
N ASN A 69 -0.62 2.50 -0.50
CA ASN A 69 -0.54 2.42 0.96
C ASN A 69 -0.57 0.98 1.46
N VAL A 70 -1.41 0.13 0.86
CA VAL A 70 -1.51 -1.30 1.22
C VAL A 70 -0.21 -2.02 0.86
N LEU A 71 0.28 -1.84 -0.35
CA LEU A 71 1.49 -2.50 -0.84
C LEU A 71 2.74 -2.08 -0.06
N VAL A 72 2.89 -0.79 0.23
CA VAL A 72 3.99 -0.27 1.06
C VAL A 72 3.89 -0.78 2.51
N THR A 73 2.68 -0.88 3.05
CA THR A 73 2.48 -1.49 4.37
C THR A 73 2.88 -2.97 4.37
N MET A 74 2.50 -3.72 3.34
CA MET A 74 2.88 -5.13 3.19
C MET A 74 4.40 -5.30 3.06
N LEU A 75 5.06 -4.45 2.26
CA LEU A 75 6.51 -4.43 2.12
C LEU A 75 7.20 -4.27 3.48
N HIS A 76 6.84 -3.24 4.22
CA HIS A 76 7.41 -3.01 5.55
C HIS A 76 7.06 -4.10 6.57
N PHE A 77 5.87 -4.70 6.47
CA PHE A 77 5.48 -5.79 7.35
C PHE A 77 6.29 -7.07 7.09
N ASP A 78 6.54 -7.39 5.81
CA ASP A 78 7.43 -8.48 5.40
C ASP A 78 8.87 -8.24 5.90
N GLU A 79 9.42 -7.04 5.69
CA GLU A 79 10.75 -6.65 6.19
C GLU A 79 10.85 -6.74 7.72
N PHE A 80 9.84 -6.25 8.43
CA PHE A 80 9.76 -6.30 9.89
C PHE A 80 9.78 -7.75 10.39
N ASN A 81 8.98 -8.64 9.78
CA ASN A 81 8.92 -10.05 10.16
C ASN A 81 10.26 -10.77 9.89
N GLN A 82 10.90 -10.50 8.75
CA GLN A 82 12.22 -11.08 8.44
C GLN A 82 13.27 -10.64 9.45
N HIS A 83 13.29 -9.34 9.79
CA HIS A 83 14.22 -8.79 10.78
C HIS A 83 14.00 -9.36 12.18
N GLU A 84 12.76 -9.35 12.70
CA GLU A 84 12.48 -9.85 14.05
C GLU A 84 12.67 -11.38 14.15
N PHE A 85 12.30 -12.15 13.12
CA PHE A 85 12.52 -13.60 13.10
C PHE A 85 14.01 -13.95 13.18
N ASN A 86 14.87 -13.19 12.49
CA ASN A 86 16.31 -13.40 12.53
C ASN A 86 16.94 -13.02 13.88
N LEU A 87 16.31 -12.12 14.65
CA LEU A 87 16.84 -11.64 15.93
C LEU A 87 16.29 -12.40 17.15
N LYS A 88 15.07 -12.94 17.08
CA LYS A 88 14.37 -13.51 18.23
C LYS A 88 13.55 -14.72 17.82
N SER A 89 13.76 -15.85 18.50
CA SER A 89 12.93 -17.06 18.36
C SER A 89 11.45 -16.82 18.70
N ASP A 90 11.17 -15.80 19.53
CA ASP A 90 9.82 -15.44 20.01
C ASP A 90 9.27 -14.16 19.36
N ALA A 91 9.65 -13.91 18.09
CA ALA A 91 9.15 -12.76 17.33
C ALA A 91 7.60 -12.69 17.35
N PRO A 92 6.99 -11.49 17.44
CA PRO A 92 5.54 -11.34 17.47
C PRO A 92 4.86 -12.00 16.26
N LYS A 93 4.06 -13.05 16.51
CA LYS A 93 3.32 -13.76 15.47
C LYS A 93 1.88 -13.24 15.38
N PHE A 94 1.73 -12.04 14.84
CA PHE A 94 0.41 -11.47 14.56
C PHE A 94 0.15 -11.39 13.06
N ARG A 95 -1.12 -11.36 12.68
CA ARG A 95 -1.54 -11.16 11.28
C ARG A 95 -1.85 -9.69 11.04
N LEU A 96 -1.38 -9.16 9.91
CA LEU A 96 -1.83 -7.87 9.41
C LEU A 96 -3.17 -8.05 8.69
N HIS A 97 -4.18 -7.27 9.07
CA HIS A 97 -5.47 -7.21 8.38
C HIS A 97 -5.69 -5.77 7.89
N PHE A 98 -5.74 -5.59 6.59
CA PHE A 98 -5.99 -4.30 5.97
C PHE A 98 -7.43 -4.24 5.42
N ILE A 99 -8.17 -3.22 5.82
CA ILE A 99 -9.53 -2.95 5.35
C ILE A 99 -9.47 -1.63 4.60
N SER A 100 -9.84 -1.62 3.31
CA SER A 100 -9.91 -0.39 2.52
C SER A 100 -11.26 -0.31 1.81
N ILE A 101 -11.74 0.91 1.61
CA ILE A 101 -13.04 1.20 1.01
C ILE A 101 -12.79 2.09 -0.20
N GLU A 102 -13.25 1.66 -1.38
CA GLU A 102 -13.09 2.39 -2.63
C GLU A 102 -14.44 2.58 -3.33
N LYS A 103 -14.69 3.80 -3.78
CA LYS A 103 -15.92 4.17 -4.48
C LYS A 103 -15.79 3.96 -5.99
N PHE A 104 -14.60 4.15 -6.54
CA PHE A 104 -14.30 4.05 -7.97
C PHE A 104 -13.04 3.19 -8.17
N PRO A 105 -13.15 1.85 -8.17
CA PRO A 105 -11.99 0.99 -8.31
C PRO A 105 -11.27 1.23 -9.64
N ILE A 106 -9.94 1.27 -9.60
CA ILE A 106 -9.11 1.36 -10.81
C ILE A 106 -9.18 0.04 -11.57
N SER A 107 -9.16 0.09 -12.90
CA SER A 107 -9.14 -1.14 -13.72
C SER A 107 -7.85 -1.92 -13.48
N HIS A 108 -7.87 -3.24 -13.65
CA HIS A 108 -6.66 -4.05 -13.48
C HIS A 108 -5.52 -3.57 -14.38
N ALA A 109 -5.81 -3.27 -15.65
CA ALA A 109 -4.81 -2.77 -16.60
C ALA A 109 -4.20 -1.42 -16.17
N ASP A 110 -5.03 -0.50 -15.67
CA ASP A 110 -4.55 0.79 -15.17
C ASP A 110 -3.76 0.64 -13.86
N LEU A 111 -4.15 -0.29 -12.97
CA LEU A 111 -3.39 -0.61 -11.76
C LEU A 111 -2.01 -1.14 -12.11
N THR A 112 -1.91 -2.12 -13.02
CA THR A 112 -0.63 -2.67 -13.47
C THR A 112 0.28 -1.57 -14.01
N LYS A 113 -0.26 -0.67 -14.85
CA LYS A 113 0.50 0.45 -15.39
C LYS A 113 0.91 1.47 -14.33
N ALA A 114 0.02 1.80 -13.39
CA ALA A 114 0.34 2.73 -12.31
C ALA A 114 1.44 2.18 -11.39
N LEU A 115 1.39 0.89 -11.07
CA LEU A 115 2.29 0.25 -10.13
C LEU A 115 3.65 -0.12 -10.74
N SER A 116 3.75 -0.21 -12.08
CA SER A 116 5.05 -0.43 -12.75
C SER A 116 6.05 0.72 -12.54
N LEU A 117 5.60 1.86 -12.01
CA LEU A 117 6.47 2.96 -11.58
C LEU A 117 7.29 2.64 -10.32
N PHE A 118 6.95 1.58 -9.59
CA PHE A 118 7.59 1.20 -8.33
C PHE A 118 8.15 -0.23 -8.40
N PRO A 119 9.30 -0.45 -9.07
CA PRO A 119 9.95 -1.76 -9.15
C PRO A 119 10.20 -2.41 -7.79
N GLU A 120 10.34 -1.62 -6.72
CA GLU A 120 10.51 -2.06 -5.34
C GLU A 120 9.31 -2.89 -4.84
N LEU A 121 8.12 -2.68 -5.40
CA LEU A 121 6.90 -3.39 -5.02
C LEU A 121 6.72 -4.73 -5.73
N GLU A 122 7.54 -5.06 -6.74
CA GLU A 122 7.43 -6.31 -7.51
C GLU A 122 7.47 -7.56 -6.62
N LYS A 123 8.29 -7.54 -5.56
CA LYS A 123 8.34 -8.62 -4.57
C LYS A 123 6.98 -8.88 -3.92
N ILE A 124 6.22 -7.82 -3.63
CA ILE A 124 4.89 -7.94 -3.04
C ILE A 124 3.86 -8.27 -4.11
N LEU A 125 3.94 -7.63 -5.28
CA LEU A 125 2.99 -7.84 -6.38
C LEU A 125 2.98 -9.28 -6.89
N SER A 126 4.14 -9.93 -6.97
CA SER A 126 4.27 -11.34 -7.36
C SER A 126 3.58 -12.33 -6.41
N THR A 127 3.17 -11.90 -5.21
CA THR A 127 2.38 -12.73 -4.30
C THR A 127 0.91 -12.87 -4.75
N PHE A 128 0.46 -12.02 -5.68
CA PHE A 128 -0.93 -11.97 -6.15
C PHE A 128 -1.16 -12.51 -7.58
N THR A 129 -0.10 -12.98 -8.24
CA THR A 129 -0.12 -13.59 -9.59
C THR A 129 0.03 -15.09 -9.52
#